data_AF-A0A183SJ92-F1
#
_entry.id   AF-A0A183SJ92-F1
#
_cell.length_a   1.000
_cell.length_b   1.000
_cell.length_c   1.000
_cell.angle_alpha   90.00
_cell.angle_beta   90.00
_cell.angle_gamma   90.00
#
_symmetry.space_group_name_H-M   'P 1'
#
loop_
_entity.id
_entity.type
_entity.pdbx_description
1 polymer ?
#
loop_
_entity_poly.entity_id
_entity_poly.type
_entity_poly.pdbx_seq_one_letter_code
_entity_poly.pdbx_strand_id
1 'polypeptide(L)'
;MQSVRLLPLSGRSFSSHALLLRHSVRCVNTNVFFGKVDKDAAAEAAKPFLEKLLQGDRSTLAKSITLVESLRPDKRAQGQAILAGVMQHMNSLLDTHDPAKTTFRVGLSGPPGAGKSTLIEALGCRLTGHVPWDSTNADLESMGLKQMSNSSEPKDAPKQAHRKHKVAVLAVDPSSSTSGGSLLADKTRMQYLAQDLNAFIRPSPNSGYLGGVARATNETVVLCEGCGYDTVLVETVGVGQAEFKVADMVDIFVLVIPPAGGDELQGMKRGIVEVADLIVINKADGDLLPAARRIAMEYSNGLHYITPRRKNWIPKVMMLSSRTGMGIEDFWNKAKEFHKIAVESGDLQLARRRQLKVTDPTMTQYCIFSISTDTCSNSTWMWGYLNEGVMESFKNHPVVRNDLPRLENMVINCEISPGEAAEVLMSKFLERK
;
A
#
# COMPACT_ATOMS: atom_id res chain seq x y z
N MET A 1 51.07 7.01 -17.95
CA MET A 1 51.11 5.54 -18.05
C MET A 1 51.57 4.95 -16.72
N GLN A 2 50.64 4.55 -15.85
CA GLN A 2 50.92 3.62 -14.77
C GLN A 2 49.73 2.68 -14.64
N SER A 3 50.00 1.40 -14.87
CA SER A 3 49.08 0.28 -14.92
C SER A 3 48.64 -0.14 -13.51
N VAL A 4 47.35 -0.17 -13.24
CA VAL A 4 46.81 -0.79 -12.03
C VAL A 4 46.57 -2.28 -12.32
N ARG A 5 47.35 -3.14 -11.67
CA ARG A 5 47.20 -4.60 -11.68
C ARG A 5 45.94 -5.00 -10.91
N LEU A 6 45.10 -5.82 -11.55
CA LEU A 6 44.04 -6.58 -10.89
C LEU A 6 44.66 -7.79 -10.15
N LEU A 7 44.38 -7.93 -8.86
CA LEU A 7 44.62 -9.16 -8.10
C LEU A 7 43.29 -9.91 -7.90
N PRO A 8 43.27 -11.25 -7.96
CA PRO A 8 42.04 -12.03 -7.85
C PRO A 8 41.63 -12.20 -6.38
N LEU A 9 40.37 -11.87 -6.07
CA LEU A 9 39.75 -12.17 -4.78
C LEU A 9 39.27 -13.62 -4.78
N SER A 10 40.05 -14.50 -4.15
CA SER A 10 39.57 -15.81 -3.70
C SER A 10 39.30 -15.76 -2.18
N GLY A 11 38.15 -16.28 -1.79
CA GLY A 11 37.83 -16.72 -0.43
C GLY A 11 37.67 -15.64 0.64
N ARG A 12 36.45 -15.13 0.85
CA ARG A 12 36.00 -14.68 2.19
C ARG A 12 34.55 -15.06 2.45
N SER A 13 34.35 -15.75 3.57
CA SER A 13 33.08 -16.18 4.13
C SER A 13 32.17 -15.02 4.50
N PHE A 14 30.87 -15.32 4.50
CA PHE A 14 29.77 -14.56 5.08
C PHE A 14 30.12 -13.95 6.47
N SER A 15 30.41 -12.64 6.52
CA SER A 15 30.24 -11.82 7.74
C SER A 15 30.27 -10.31 7.40
N SER A 16 29.23 -9.78 6.75
CA SER A 16 29.14 -8.36 6.39
C SER A 16 27.72 -7.79 6.53
N HIS A 17 27.06 -7.98 7.68
CA HIS A 17 25.74 -7.38 7.96
C HIS A 17 25.77 -6.22 8.97
N ALA A 18 26.95 -5.73 9.40
CA ALA A 18 27.05 -4.79 10.53
C ALA A 18 27.42 -3.33 10.18
N LEU A 19 27.26 -2.87 8.93
CA LEU A 19 27.75 -1.53 8.51
C LEU A 19 26.69 -0.63 7.85
N LEU A 20 25.44 -0.65 8.33
CA LEU A 20 24.31 0.05 7.66
C LEU A 20 23.74 1.29 8.37
N LEU A 21 24.32 1.80 9.47
CA LEU A 21 23.74 2.98 10.20
C LEU A 21 24.75 4.12 10.43
N ARG A 22 25.61 4.43 9.47
CA ARG A 22 26.48 5.62 9.53
C ARG A 22 26.31 6.51 8.31
N HIS A 23 25.18 7.19 8.20
CA HIS A 23 25.11 8.46 7.44
C HIS A 23 24.88 9.60 8.43
N SER A 24 25.93 10.37 8.66
CA SER A 24 25.95 11.58 9.48
C SER A 24 25.20 12.70 8.75
N VAL A 25 23.88 12.75 8.89
CA VAL A 25 23.16 14.03 8.78
C VAL A 25 23.31 14.71 10.13
N ARG A 26 24.09 15.79 10.20
CA ARG A 26 24.11 16.68 11.37
C ARG A 26 22.71 17.29 11.50
N CYS A 27 21.84 16.68 12.31
CA CYS A 27 20.48 17.14 12.48
C CYS A 27 20.47 18.50 13.17
N VAL A 28 19.84 19.48 12.50
CA VAL A 28 19.39 20.74 13.12
C VAL A 28 18.50 20.39 14.31
N ASN A 29 18.65 21.14 15.40
CA ASN A 29 17.99 20.90 16.69
C ASN A 29 16.45 20.82 16.53
N THR A 30 15.88 19.61 16.43
CA THR A 30 14.43 19.38 16.19
C THR A 30 13.56 19.57 17.43
N ASN A 31 14.12 20.13 18.51
CA ASN A 31 13.54 20.24 19.84
C ASN A 31 12.29 21.14 19.96
N VAL A 32 11.87 21.81 18.89
CA VAL A 32 10.83 22.84 18.94
C VAL A 32 9.41 22.28 18.72
N PHE A 33 9.25 21.15 18.02
CA PHE A 33 7.93 20.70 17.53
C PHE A 33 7.50 19.30 17.98
N PHE A 34 8.44 18.40 18.23
CA PHE A 34 8.18 17.04 18.68
C PHE A 34 9.06 16.86 19.93
N GLY A 35 8.46 16.53 21.08
CA GLY A 35 9.15 16.52 22.39
C GLY A 35 10.50 15.78 22.39
N LYS A 36 11.29 15.91 23.48
CA LYS A 36 12.62 15.27 23.61
C LYS A 36 12.54 13.77 23.34
N VAL A 37 12.82 13.35 22.10
CA VAL A 37 12.96 11.96 21.71
C VAL A 37 14.42 11.72 21.40
N ASP A 38 15.03 10.80 22.15
CA ASP A 38 16.37 10.33 21.90
C ASP A 38 16.37 9.43 20.65
N LYS A 39 16.79 10.01 19.52
CA LYS A 39 16.84 9.31 18.23
C LYS A 39 17.91 8.22 18.20
N ASP A 40 18.99 8.37 18.97
CA ASP A 40 20.08 7.39 19.01
C ASP A 40 19.63 6.15 19.80
N ALA A 41 18.96 6.36 20.94
CA ALA A 41 18.33 5.28 21.68
C ALA A 41 17.24 4.55 20.86
N ALA A 42 16.43 5.30 20.10
CA ALA A 42 15.42 4.72 19.22
C ALA A 42 16.04 3.87 18.09
N ALA A 43 17.16 4.33 17.50
CA ALA A 43 17.89 3.59 16.48
C ALA A 43 18.53 2.31 17.03
N GLU A 44 19.10 2.36 18.24
CA GLU A 44 19.64 1.17 18.90
C GLU A 44 18.54 0.13 19.18
N ALA A 45 17.39 0.58 19.67
CA ALA A 45 16.23 -0.28 19.92
C ALA A 45 15.60 -0.86 18.64
N ALA A 46 15.88 -0.29 17.47
CA ALA A 46 15.36 -0.74 16.18
C ALA A 46 16.18 -1.90 15.57
N LYS A 47 17.48 -2.02 15.87
CA LYS A 47 18.37 -3.05 15.30
C LYS A 47 17.84 -4.50 15.43
N PRO A 48 17.42 -4.98 16.61
CA PRO A 48 16.94 -6.37 16.74
C PRO A 48 15.63 -6.62 15.98
N PHE A 49 14.82 -5.58 15.77
CA PHE A 49 13.63 -5.66 14.92
C PHE A 49 14.02 -5.78 13.46
N LEU A 50 14.97 -4.98 12.99
CA LEU A 50 15.41 -4.99 11.60
C LEU A 50 15.94 -6.36 11.19
N GLU A 51 16.82 -6.97 11.98
CA GLU A 51 17.40 -8.29 11.68
C GLU A 51 16.32 -9.38 11.55
N LYS A 52 15.39 -9.46 12.51
CA LYS A 52 14.31 -10.45 12.50
C LYS A 52 13.28 -10.19 11.40
N LEU A 53 12.98 -8.93 11.13
CA LEU A 53 12.05 -8.55 10.07
C LEU A 53 12.61 -8.97 8.71
N LEU A 54 13.88 -8.66 8.41
CA LEU A 54 14.53 -9.06 7.16
C LEU A 54 14.66 -10.59 7.00
N GLN A 55 14.65 -11.34 8.09
CA GLN A 55 14.59 -12.81 8.08
C GLN A 55 13.17 -13.37 7.84
N GLY A 56 12.16 -12.51 7.73
CA GLY A 56 10.78 -12.90 7.48
C GLY A 56 9.96 -13.23 8.74
N ASP A 57 10.37 -12.75 9.92
CA ASP A 57 9.64 -13.01 11.17
C ASP A 57 8.31 -12.23 11.24
N ARG A 58 7.20 -12.96 11.06
CA ARG A 58 5.83 -12.42 11.07
C ARG A 58 5.46 -11.70 12.37
N SER A 59 5.97 -12.16 13.52
CA SER A 59 5.68 -11.54 14.81
C SER A 59 6.33 -10.16 14.94
N THR A 60 7.56 -10.04 14.42
CA THR A 60 8.33 -8.80 14.38
C THR A 60 7.72 -7.84 13.37
N LEU A 61 7.29 -8.32 12.20
CA LEU A 61 6.52 -7.51 11.24
C LEU A 61 5.30 -6.84 11.90
N ALA A 62 4.46 -7.62 12.59
CA ALA A 62 3.27 -7.08 13.27
C ALA A 62 3.61 -6.03 14.34
N LYS A 63 4.68 -6.25 15.12
CA LYS A 63 5.15 -5.29 16.13
C LYS A 63 5.74 -4.03 15.48
N SER A 64 6.50 -4.16 14.40
CA SER A 64 7.06 -3.03 13.64
C SER A 64 5.95 -2.14 13.07
N ILE A 65 4.91 -2.73 12.49
CA ILE A 65 3.72 -2.00 12.04
C ILE A 65 3.07 -1.25 13.20
N THR A 66 2.90 -1.91 14.36
CA THR A 66 2.33 -1.28 15.56
C THR A 66 3.17 -0.10 16.06
N LEU A 67 4.50 -0.17 15.96
CA LEU A 67 5.40 0.93 16.33
C LEU A 67 5.26 2.12 15.39
N VAL A 68 5.17 1.86 14.09
CA VAL A 68 5.00 2.88 13.04
C VAL A 68 3.65 3.59 13.15
N GLU A 69 2.58 2.84 13.42
CA GLU A 69 1.23 3.38 13.63
C GLU A 69 1.05 4.10 14.98
N SER A 70 2.03 4.03 15.88
CA SER A 70 1.87 4.56 17.23
C SER A 70 1.78 6.09 17.26
N LEU A 71 0.82 6.63 18.01
CA LEU A 71 0.75 8.05 18.33
C LEU A 71 1.77 8.48 19.41
N ARG A 72 2.41 7.52 20.08
CA ARG A 72 3.42 7.81 21.11
C ARG A 72 4.77 8.20 20.46
N PRO A 73 5.35 9.37 20.78
CA PRO A 73 6.55 9.87 20.09
C PRO A 73 7.77 8.94 20.19
N ASP A 74 8.00 8.31 21.34
CA ASP A 74 9.09 7.35 21.59
C ASP A 74 8.97 6.11 20.71
N LYS A 75 7.79 5.49 20.71
CA LYS A 75 7.49 4.29 19.90
C LYS A 75 7.51 4.60 18.41
N ARG A 76 6.95 5.74 18.02
CA ARG A 76 6.96 6.21 16.65
C ARG A 76 8.39 6.40 16.14
N ALA A 77 9.27 7.01 16.92
CA ALA A 77 10.67 7.18 16.53
C ALA A 77 11.39 5.84 16.32
N GLN A 78 11.15 4.85 17.20
CA GLN A 78 11.65 3.50 16.99
C GLN A 78 11.10 2.89 15.69
N GLY A 79 9.80 3.00 15.44
CA GLY A 79 9.17 2.53 14.19
C GLY A 79 9.77 3.18 12.94
N GLN A 80 10.02 4.49 12.98
CA GLN A 80 10.66 5.23 11.89
C GLN A 80 12.11 4.79 11.66
N ALA A 81 12.87 4.46 12.73
CA ALA A 81 14.22 3.92 12.59
C ALA A 81 14.22 2.52 11.94
N ILE A 82 13.25 1.65 12.29
CA ILE A 82 13.07 0.35 11.63
C ILE A 82 12.76 0.54 10.14
N LEU A 83 11.79 1.39 9.82
CA LEU A 83 11.38 1.69 8.45
C LEU A 83 12.55 2.24 7.61
N ALA A 84 13.32 3.18 8.16
CA ALA A 84 14.50 3.72 7.49
C ALA A 84 15.54 2.63 7.17
N GLY A 85 15.79 1.71 8.12
CA GLY A 85 16.67 0.56 7.89
C GLY A 85 16.17 -0.37 6.79
N VAL A 86 14.87 -0.64 6.74
CA VAL A 86 14.25 -1.45 5.67
C VAL A 86 14.36 -0.76 4.32
N MET A 87 14.05 0.54 4.23
CA MET A 87 14.15 1.31 2.99
C MET A 87 15.59 1.34 2.46
N GLN A 88 16.58 1.50 3.35
CA GLN A 88 18.01 1.45 2.99
C GLN A 88 18.40 0.07 2.43
N HIS A 89 17.98 -1.00 3.11
CA HIS A 89 18.21 -2.37 2.65
C HIS A 89 17.59 -2.60 1.26
N MET A 90 16.32 -2.25 1.09
CA MET A 90 15.62 -2.36 -0.19
C MET A 90 16.28 -1.54 -1.30
N ASN A 91 16.67 -0.29 -1.00
CA ASN A 91 17.34 0.57 -1.98
C ASN A 91 18.68 -0.02 -2.43
N SER A 92 19.43 -0.68 -1.53
CA SER A 92 20.67 -1.38 -1.91
C SER A 92 20.45 -2.58 -2.85
N LEU A 93 19.24 -3.16 -2.83
CA LEU A 93 18.86 -4.27 -3.69
C LEU A 93 18.32 -3.81 -5.05
N LEU A 94 17.83 -2.57 -5.18
CA LEU A 94 17.22 -2.09 -6.44
C LEU A 94 18.15 -2.16 -7.66
N ASP A 95 19.46 -1.99 -7.45
CA ASP A 95 20.44 -2.01 -8.55
C ASP A 95 21.03 -3.40 -8.80
N THR A 96 20.82 -4.36 -7.89
CA THR A 96 21.44 -5.70 -7.93
C THR A 96 20.42 -6.84 -8.12
N HIS A 97 19.14 -6.59 -7.85
CA HIS A 97 18.09 -7.57 -8.02
C HIS A 97 17.36 -7.44 -9.35
N ASP A 98 16.97 -8.61 -9.88
CA ASP A 98 16.07 -8.74 -11.01
C ASP A 98 14.77 -7.98 -10.69
N PRO A 99 14.42 -6.95 -11.47
CA PRO A 99 13.21 -6.17 -11.24
C PRO A 99 11.93 -7.01 -11.28
N ALA A 100 11.94 -8.14 -12.02
CA ALA A 100 10.83 -9.08 -12.08
C ALA A 100 10.64 -9.89 -10.78
N LYS A 101 11.59 -9.80 -9.83
CA LYS A 101 11.52 -10.43 -8.50
C LYS A 101 11.14 -9.44 -7.40
N THR A 102 10.81 -8.20 -7.75
CA THR A 102 10.29 -7.23 -6.79
C THR A 102 8.88 -7.61 -6.36
N THR A 103 8.49 -7.17 -5.16
CA THR A 103 7.14 -7.39 -4.66
C THR A 103 6.12 -6.76 -5.59
N PHE A 104 5.08 -7.51 -5.95
CA PHE A 104 3.98 -7.02 -6.78
C PHE A 104 2.86 -6.45 -5.91
N ARG A 105 2.59 -5.15 -6.07
CA ARG A 105 1.57 -4.43 -5.29
C ARG A 105 0.29 -4.27 -6.12
N VAL A 106 -0.83 -4.79 -5.62
CA VAL A 106 -2.13 -4.76 -6.28
C VAL A 106 -3.12 -4.01 -5.40
N GLY A 107 -3.67 -2.91 -5.91
CA GLY A 107 -4.73 -2.16 -5.23
C GLY A 107 -6.09 -2.65 -5.68
N LEU A 108 -7.01 -2.89 -4.75
CA LEU A 108 -8.40 -3.23 -5.05
C LEU A 108 -9.33 -2.17 -4.46
N SER A 109 -10.17 -1.59 -5.30
CA SER A 109 -11.20 -0.64 -4.89
C SER A 109 -12.52 -0.94 -5.56
N GLY A 110 -13.61 -0.37 -5.05
CA GLY A 110 -14.96 -0.62 -5.54
C GLY A 110 -16.01 -0.37 -4.46
N PRO A 111 -17.29 -0.23 -4.83
CA PRO A 111 -18.35 0.07 -3.87
C PRO A 111 -18.50 -1.04 -2.81
N PRO A 112 -19.10 -0.71 -1.65
CA PRO A 112 -19.51 -1.72 -0.67
C PRO A 112 -20.35 -2.81 -1.34
N GLY A 113 -20.10 -4.08 -0.99
CA GLY A 113 -20.83 -5.20 -1.59
C GLY A 113 -20.37 -5.64 -2.99
N ALA A 114 -19.39 -4.97 -3.62
CA ALA A 114 -18.79 -5.39 -4.89
C ALA A 114 -18.06 -6.76 -4.82
N GLY A 115 -17.82 -7.28 -3.61
CA GLY A 115 -17.16 -8.57 -3.40
C GLY A 115 -15.62 -8.51 -3.38
N LYS A 116 -15.04 -7.36 -3.02
CA LYS A 116 -13.58 -7.14 -2.91
C LYS A 116 -12.91 -8.12 -1.94
N SER A 117 -13.36 -8.19 -0.69
CA SER A 117 -12.78 -9.10 0.31
C SER A 117 -12.90 -10.58 -0.10
N THR A 118 -14.01 -10.96 -0.74
CA THR A 118 -14.20 -12.32 -1.30
C THR A 118 -13.25 -12.59 -2.46
N LEU A 119 -12.99 -11.60 -3.33
CA LEU A 119 -12.00 -11.70 -4.40
C LEU A 119 -10.59 -11.86 -3.82
N ILE A 120 -10.25 -11.07 -2.79
CA ILE A 120 -8.95 -11.14 -2.11
C ILE A 120 -8.74 -12.50 -1.47
N GLU A 121 -9.75 -13.06 -0.80
CA GLU A 121 -9.66 -14.42 -0.25
C GLU A 121 -9.46 -15.46 -1.35
N ALA A 122 -10.29 -15.43 -2.40
CA ALA A 122 -10.23 -16.40 -3.49
C ALA A 122 -8.92 -16.34 -4.29
N LEU A 123 -8.39 -15.14 -4.51
CA LEU A 123 -7.07 -14.91 -5.13
C LEU A 123 -5.94 -15.32 -4.17
N GLY A 124 -5.99 -14.86 -2.92
CA GLY A 124 -4.98 -15.12 -1.90
C GLY A 124 -4.79 -16.61 -1.63
N CYS A 125 -5.88 -17.38 -1.56
CA CYS A 125 -5.83 -18.84 -1.41
C CYS A 125 -5.17 -19.53 -2.60
N ARG A 126 -5.33 -19.01 -3.83
CA ARG A 126 -4.65 -19.54 -5.02
C ARG A 126 -3.16 -19.18 -5.05
N LEU A 127 -2.84 -17.94 -4.68
CA LEU A 127 -1.46 -17.46 -4.58
C LEU A 127 -0.63 -18.22 -3.55
N THR A 128 -1.21 -18.51 -2.39
CA THR A 128 -0.56 -19.25 -1.30
C THR A 128 -0.52 -20.77 -1.54
N GLY A 129 -1.26 -21.25 -2.55
CA GLY A 129 -1.34 -22.66 -2.92
C GLY A 129 -2.32 -23.49 -2.08
N HIS A 130 -3.22 -22.84 -1.33
CA HIS A 130 -4.32 -23.50 -0.63
C HIS A 130 -5.42 -23.98 -1.60
N VAL A 131 -5.60 -23.29 -2.72
CA VAL A 131 -6.59 -23.62 -3.76
C VAL A 131 -5.90 -23.73 -5.13
N PRO A 132 -6.10 -24.81 -5.90
CA PRO A 132 -5.58 -24.91 -7.26
C PRO A 132 -6.15 -23.83 -8.19
N TRP A 133 -5.35 -23.37 -9.17
CA TRP A 133 -5.76 -22.32 -10.10
C TRP A 133 -6.90 -22.76 -11.04
N ASP A 134 -6.87 -24.02 -11.47
CA ASP A 134 -7.82 -24.69 -12.35
C ASP A 134 -9.14 -25.07 -11.67
N SER A 135 -9.19 -25.03 -10.33
CA SER A 135 -10.38 -25.44 -9.57
C SER A 135 -11.42 -24.32 -9.45
N THR A 136 -12.68 -24.66 -9.69
CA THR A 136 -13.83 -23.86 -9.26
C THR A 136 -14.21 -24.21 -7.82
N ASN A 137 -14.87 -23.30 -7.11
CA ASN A 137 -15.31 -23.58 -5.75
C ASN A 137 -16.35 -24.73 -5.69
N ALA A 138 -17.06 -25.01 -6.79
CA ALA A 138 -17.92 -26.20 -6.92
C ALA A 138 -17.08 -27.50 -6.95
N ASP A 139 -15.90 -27.47 -7.57
CA ASP A 139 -14.94 -28.59 -7.54
C ASP A 139 -14.40 -28.79 -6.12
N LEU A 140 -14.15 -27.71 -5.37
CA LEU A 140 -13.69 -27.78 -3.97
C LEU A 140 -14.76 -28.32 -3.01
N GLU A 141 -16.03 -27.95 -3.20
CA GLU A 141 -17.16 -28.45 -2.41
C GLU A 141 -17.40 -29.95 -2.64
N SER A 142 -17.28 -30.42 -3.90
CA SER A 142 -17.39 -31.85 -4.23
C SER A 142 -16.18 -32.67 -3.77
N MET A 143 -15.01 -32.05 -3.60
CA MET A 143 -13.79 -32.67 -3.08
C MET A 143 -13.71 -32.75 -1.55
N GLY A 144 -14.72 -32.27 -0.81
CA GLY A 144 -14.83 -32.50 0.63
C GLY A 144 -13.71 -31.86 1.47
N LEU A 145 -13.14 -30.74 1.04
CA LEU A 145 -12.07 -30.02 1.76
C LEU A 145 -12.58 -29.28 3.01
N LYS A 146 -13.13 -30.02 3.97
CA LYS A 146 -13.09 -29.67 5.40
C LYS A 146 -11.99 -30.53 6.02
N GLN A 147 -10.86 -29.88 6.34
CA GLN A 147 -9.66 -30.48 6.94
C GLN A 147 -8.79 -31.31 5.99
N MET A 148 -7.76 -30.68 5.44
CA MET A 148 -6.51 -31.38 5.13
C MET A 148 -5.38 -30.72 5.90
N SER A 149 -5.10 -31.29 7.07
CA SER A 149 -3.77 -31.29 7.65
C SER A 149 -2.87 -32.19 6.78
N ASN A 150 -1.67 -31.71 6.49
CA ASN A 150 -0.52 -32.42 5.89
C ASN A 150 -0.74 -33.89 5.53
N SER A 151 -0.97 -34.22 4.25
CA SER A 151 -0.44 -35.45 3.65
C SER A 151 -0.59 -35.49 2.12
N SER A 152 0.52 -35.85 1.47
CA SER A 152 0.73 -36.43 0.13
C SER A 152 -0.06 -35.90 -1.07
N GLU A 153 0.66 -35.27 -2.01
CA GLU A 153 0.19 -34.90 -3.34
C GLU A 153 -0.28 -36.12 -4.16
N PRO A 154 -1.38 -36.00 -4.94
CA PRO A 154 -1.81 -37.04 -5.87
C PRO A 154 -0.89 -37.08 -7.10
N LYS A 155 -0.56 -38.30 -7.55
CA LYS A 155 0.60 -38.60 -8.40
C LYS A 155 0.50 -38.32 -9.90
N ASP A 156 -0.66 -37.99 -10.48
CA ASP A 156 -0.78 -37.95 -11.95
C ASP A 156 -1.65 -36.79 -12.47
N ALA A 157 -1.12 -35.56 -12.41
CA ALA A 157 -1.67 -34.43 -13.17
C ALA A 157 -0.54 -33.58 -13.76
N PRO A 158 -0.61 -33.18 -15.05
CA PRO A 158 0.40 -32.31 -15.65
C PRO A 158 0.19 -30.89 -15.11
N LYS A 159 0.76 -30.58 -13.95
CA LYS A 159 0.59 -29.29 -13.29
C LYS A 159 1.79 -28.40 -13.59
N GLN A 160 1.59 -27.29 -14.28
CA GLN A 160 2.49 -26.14 -14.12
C GLN A 160 2.51 -25.83 -12.63
N ALA A 161 3.63 -26.12 -11.96
CA ALA A 161 3.77 -25.88 -10.54
C ALA A 161 3.75 -24.36 -10.31
N HIS A 162 2.57 -23.82 -10.01
CA HIS A 162 2.45 -22.41 -9.64
C HIS A 162 3.28 -22.20 -8.37
N ARG A 163 4.23 -21.25 -8.45
CA ARG A 163 5.06 -20.86 -7.32
C ARG A 163 4.15 -20.38 -6.17
N LYS A 164 4.37 -20.91 -4.97
CA LYS A 164 3.70 -20.43 -3.75
C LYS A 164 4.22 -19.04 -3.41
N HIS A 165 3.30 -18.10 -3.26
CA HIS A 165 3.56 -16.71 -2.92
C HIS A 165 3.39 -16.45 -1.43
N LYS A 166 4.13 -15.46 -0.91
CA LYS A 166 3.90 -14.88 0.41
C LYS A 166 3.06 -13.62 0.23
N VAL A 167 1.82 -13.65 0.69
CA VAL A 167 0.80 -12.64 0.40
C VAL A 167 0.54 -11.78 1.64
N ALA A 168 0.71 -10.46 1.52
CA ALA A 168 0.22 -9.52 2.53
C ALA A 168 -1.09 -8.89 2.05
N VAL A 169 -2.06 -8.72 2.94
CA VAL A 169 -3.33 -8.05 2.69
C VAL A 169 -3.47 -6.89 3.66
N LEU A 170 -3.57 -5.67 3.14
CA LEU A 170 -3.63 -4.43 3.90
C LEU A 170 -4.95 -3.72 3.58
N ALA A 171 -5.79 -3.50 4.59
CA ALA A 171 -7.01 -2.71 4.42
C ALA A 171 -6.74 -1.22 4.67
N VAL A 172 -7.41 -0.36 3.91
CA VAL A 172 -7.32 1.11 4.01
C VAL A 172 -8.74 1.66 4.15
N ASP A 173 -9.09 2.09 5.36
CA ASP A 173 -10.41 2.65 5.68
C ASP A 173 -10.28 4.13 6.11
N PRO A 174 -10.76 5.10 5.31
CA PRO A 174 -10.90 6.50 5.71
C PRO A 174 -11.61 6.73 7.04
N SER A 175 -12.64 5.92 7.32
CA SER A 175 -13.52 6.05 8.48
C SER A 175 -12.93 5.44 9.76
N SER A 176 -11.74 4.82 9.67
CA SER A 176 -11.01 4.39 10.86
C SER A 176 -10.64 5.58 11.77
N SER A 177 -10.57 6.78 11.20
CA SER A 177 -10.32 8.03 11.93
C SER A 177 -11.39 8.38 12.98
N THR A 178 -12.65 7.96 12.78
CA THR A 178 -13.76 8.21 13.72
C THR A 178 -14.07 7.00 14.60
N SER A 179 -13.80 5.78 14.12
CA SER A 179 -14.14 4.53 14.80
C SER A 179 -13.01 3.94 15.65
N GLY A 180 -11.78 4.47 15.57
CA GLY A 180 -10.64 3.98 16.33
C GLY A 180 -9.96 2.74 15.74
N GLY A 181 -10.25 2.42 14.47
CA GLY A 181 -9.74 1.24 13.76
C GLY A 181 -10.52 -0.04 14.08
N SER A 182 -10.65 -0.93 13.09
CA SER A 182 -11.33 -2.21 13.24
C SER A 182 -10.32 -3.32 13.50
N LEU A 183 -10.20 -3.77 14.75
CA LEU A 183 -9.23 -4.82 15.12
C LEU A 183 -9.58 -6.22 14.56
N LEU A 184 -10.86 -6.48 14.26
CA LEU A 184 -11.36 -7.83 13.97
C LEU A 184 -12.28 -7.95 12.74
N ALA A 185 -12.88 -6.87 12.23
CA ALA A 185 -13.96 -7.00 11.23
C ALA A 185 -13.48 -7.48 9.84
N ASP A 186 -12.20 -7.30 9.51
CA ASP A 186 -11.65 -7.74 8.21
C ASP A 186 -11.20 -9.20 8.24
N LYS A 187 -10.80 -9.74 9.40
CA LYS A 187 -10.39 -11.15 9.54
C LYS A 187 -11.57 -12.12 9.44
N THR A 188 -12.77 -11.71 9.81
CA THR A 188 -13.97 -12.57 9.73
C THR A 188 -14.48 -12.74 8.30
N ARG A 189 -14.11 -11.81 7.40
CA ARG A 189 -14.46 -11.85 5.96
C ARG A 189 -13.52 -12.71 5.13
N MET A 190 -12.33 -13.02 5.64
CA MET A 190 -11.28 -13.80 4.97
C MET A 190 -10.87 -14.97 5.88
N GLN A 191 -11.74 -15.96 6.04
CA GLN A 191 -11.61 -17.06 6.98
C GLN A 191 -10.42 -17.98 6.68
N TYR A 192 -10.24 -18.36 5.41
CA TYR A 192 -9.21 -19.30 5.01
C TYR A 192 -7.85 -18.62 4.96
N LEU A 193 -7.79 -17.45 4.33
CA LEU A 193 -6.55 -16.69 4.19
C LEU A 193 -6.01 -16.20 5.54
N ALA A 194 -6.88 -15.93 6.53
CA ALA A 194 -6.43 -15.54 7.88
C ALA A 194 -5.68 -16.65 8.63
N GLN A 195 -5.91 -17.92 8.28
CA GLN A 195 -5.28 -19.08 8.89
C GLN A 195 -3.97 -19.49 8.16
N ASP A 196 -3.75 -18.99 6.95
CA ASP A 196 -2.57 -19.33 6.17
C ASP A 196 -1.30 -18.68 6.77
N LEU A 197 -0.23 -19.48 6.87
CA LEU A 197 1.06 -19.04 7.35
C LEU A 197 1.82 -18.20 6.30
N ASN A 198 1.55 -18.42 5.01
CA ASN A 198 2.08 -17.63 3.90
C ASN A 198 1.30 -16.33 3.70
N ALA A 199 0.18 -16.13 4.39
CA ALA A 199 -0.60 -14.91 4.35
C ALA A 199 -0.41 -14.04 5.61
N PHE A 200 -0.41 -12.72 5.43
CA PHE A 200 -0.45 -11.75 6.52
C PHE A 200 -1.53 -10.72 6.28
N ILE A 201 -2.52 -10.67 7.17
CA ILE A 201 -3.66 -9.75 7.04
C ILE A 201 -3.56 -8.67 8.13
N ARG A 202 -3.52 -7.40 7.70
CA ARG A 202 -3.53 -6.22 8.56
C ARG A 202 -4.80 -5.40 8.30
N PRO A 203 -5.65 -5.18 9.32
CA PRO A 203 -6.80 -4.27 9.21
C PRO A 203 -6.35 -2.82 9.06
N SER A 204 -7.29 -1.92 8.70
CA SER A 204 -7.00 -0.49 8.57
C SER A 204 -6.41 0.10 9.86
N PRO A 205 -5.32 0.90 9.76
CA PRO A 205 -4.71 1.53 10.91
C PRO A 205 -5.64 2.55 11.56
N ASN A 206 -5.47 2.75 12.86
CA ASN A 206 -6.14 3.84 13.58
C ASN A 206 -5.31 5.12 13.41
N SER A 207 -5.78 6.04 12.59
CA SER A 207 -5.20 7.38 12.48
C SER A 207 -6.34 8.37 12.38
N GLY A 208 -6.42 9.31 13.33
CA GLY A 208 -7.50 10.29 13.47
C GLY A 208 -7.73 11.25 12.27
N TYR A 209 -6.98 11.08 11.17
CA TYR A 209 -7.15 11.80 9.91
C TYR A 209 -6.85 10.88 8.71
N LEU A 210 -7.56 11.10 7.59
CA LEU A 210 -7.42 10.34 6.33
C LEU A 210 -5.98 10.26 5.81
N GLY A 211 -5.21 11.35 5.95
CA GLY A 211 -3.81 11.42 5.54
C GLY A 211 -2.92 10.40 6.27
N GLY A 212 -3.15 10.21 7.57
CA GLY A 212 -2.33 9.33 8.38
C GLY A 212 -2.62 7.85 8.17
N VAL A 213 -3.85 7.49 7.74
CA VAL A 213 -4.20 6.11 7.34
C VAL A 213 -3.43 5.72 6.07
N ALA A 214 -3.44 6.58 5.04
CA ALA A 214 -2.70 6.33 3.80
C ALA A 214 -1.19 6.27 4.05
N ARG A 215 -0.68 7.14 4.93
CA ARG A 215 0.71 7.13 5.37
C ARG A 215 1.09 5.82 6.07
N ALA A 216 0.36 5.39 7.08
CA ALA A 216 0.65 4.16 7.81
C ALA A 216 0.58 2.92 6.88
N THR A 217 -0.30 2.96 5.88
CA THR A 217 -0.40 1.91 4.87
C THR A 217 0.87 1.83 4.01
N ASN A 218 1.38 2.96 3.50
CA ASN A 218 2.63 2.99 2.73
C ASN A 218 3.80 2.40 3.53
N GLU A 219 3.91 2.77 4.81
CA GLU A 219 4.95 2.25 5.69
C GLU A 219 4.81 0.74 5.89
N THR A 220 3.57 0.28 6.06
CA THR A 220 3.25 -1.13 6.20
C THR A 220 3.59 -1.92 4.95
N VAL A 221 3.32 -1.38 3.75
CA VAL A 221 3.73 -1.99 2.47
C VAL A 221 5.25 -2.21 2.47
N VAL A 222 6.04 -1.17 2.77
CA VAL A 222 7.51 -1.25 2.80
C VAL A 222 7.99 -2.28 3.84
N LEU A 223 7.37 -2.33 5.03
CA LEU A 223 7.71 -3.32 6.04
C LEU A 223 7.38 -4.75 5.58
N CYS A 224 6.26 -4.97 4.89
CA CYS A 224 5.90 -6.26 4.31
C CYS A 224 6.91 -6.68 3.24
N GLU A 225 7.31 -5.75 2.35
CA GLU A 225 8.33 -6.02 1.34
C GLU A 225 9.67 -6.40 1.96
N GLY A 226 10.13 -5.63 2.94
CA GLY A 226 11.35 -5.93 3.70
C GLY A 226 11.28 -7.29 4.42
N CYS A 227 10.09 -7.72 4.81
CA CYS A 227 9.83 -9.02 5.44
C CYS A 227 9.74 -10.18 4.43
N GLY A 228 9.94 -9.91 3.13
CA GLY A 228 9.99 -10.93 2.08
C GLY A 228 8.63 -11.37 1.55
N TYR A 229 7.58 -10.56 1.73
CA TYR A 229 6.31 -10.77 1.03
C TYR A 229 6.45 -10.37 -0.45
N ASP A 230 6.15 -11.30 -1.36
CA ASP A 230 6.33 -11.09 -2.79
C ASP A 230 5.06 -10.59 -3.49
N THR A 231 3.91 -10.63 -2.80
CA THR A 231 2.66 -10.01 -3.24
C THR A 231 2.04 -9.21 -2.10
N VAL A 232 1.66 -7.96 -2.36
CA VAL A 232 0.94 -7.11 -1.40
C VAL A 232 -0.37 -6.65 -2.03
N LEU A 233 -1.49 -7.05 -1.43
CA LEU A 233 -2.85 -6.67 -1.82
C LEU A 233 -3.31 -5.54 -0.90
N VAL A 234 -3.70 -4.39 -1.47
CA VAL A 234 -4.19 -3.23 -0.73
C VAL A 234 -5.67 -3.02 -1.05
N GLU A 235 -6.55 -3.22 -0.07
CA GLU A 235 -8.00 -3.03 -0.22
C GLU A 235 -8.43 -1.66 0.31
N THR A 236 -9.26 -0.92 -0.44
CA THR A 236 -10.00 0.21 0.13
C THR A 236 -11.30 -0.26 0.79
N VAL A 237 -11.56 0.21 2.00
CA VAL A 237 -12.83 -0.03 2.70
C VAL A 237 -13.68 1.24 2.61
N GLY A 238 -14.93 1.09 2.18
CA GLY A 238 -15.92 2.16 2.22
C GLY A 238 -15.97 3.10 1.00
N VAL A 239 -16.56 4.27 1.22
CA VAL A 239 -16.76 5.35 0.23
C VAL A 239 -15.86 6.53 0.62
N GLY A 240 -14.94 6.95 -0.25
CA GLY A 240 -13.95 7.96 0.15
C GLY A 240 -13.16 8.58 -0.99
N GLN A 241 -12.04 9.23 -0.64
CA GLN A 241 -10.98 9.64 -1.58
C GLN A 241 -9.70 8.79 -1.37
N ALA A 242 -9.82 7.66 -0.66
CA ALA A 242 -8.70 6.76 -0.42
C ALA A 242 -8.26 6.02 -1.69
N GLU A 243 -9.14 5.94 -2.68
CA GLU A 243 -8.93 5.26 -3.94
C GLU A 243 -7.76 5.85 -4.73
N PHE A 244 -7.68 7.19 -4.81
CA PHE A 244 -6.53 7.87 -5.44
C PHE A 244 -5.23 7.62 -4.67
N LYS A 245 -5.28 7.61 -3.32
CA LYS A 245 -4.11 7.31 -2.50
C LYS A 245 -3.64 5.87 -2.66
N VAL A 246 -4.56 4.91 -2.76
CA VAL A 246 -4.22 3.52 -3.05
C VAL A 246 -3.65 3.39 -4.46
N ALA A 247 -4.21 4.09 -5.45
CA ALA A 247 -3.69 4.09 -6.82
C ALA A 247 -2.26 4.66 -6.96
N ASP A 248 -1.78 5.44 -5.99
CA ASP A 248 -0.41 6.00 -5.95
C ASP A 248 0.62 5.08 -5.26
N MET A 249 0.16 4.14 -4.43
CA MET A 249 1.04 3.24 -3.65
C MET A 249 1.25 1.86 -4.29
N VAL A 250 0.32 1.44 -5.16
CA VAL A 250 0.33 0.13 -5.83
C VAL A 250 0.90 0.21 -7.25
N ASP A 251 1.23 -0.94 -7.82
CA ASP A 251 1.73 -1.02 -9.21
C ASP A 251 0.56 -1.04 -10.19
N ILE A 252 -0.43 -1.88 -9.88
CA ILE A 252 -1.66 -2.04 -10.64
C ILE A 252 -2.86 -1.71 -9.76
N PHE A 253 -3.74 -0.84 -10.26
CA PHE A 253 -4.98 -0.48 -9.58
C PHE A 253 -6.18 -1.16 -10.25
N VAL A 254 -6.91 -1.96 -9.47
CA VAL A 254 -8.03 -2.78 -9.91
C VAL A 254 -9.33 -2.24 -9.34
N LEU A 255 -10.27 -1.93 -10.23
CA LEU A 255 -11.61 -1.48 -9.87
C LEU A 255 -12.60 -2.63 -9.96
N VAL A 256 -13.17 -3.04 -8.83
CA VAL A 256 -14.13 -4.14 -8.70
C VAL A 256 -15.55 -3.57 -8.70
N ILE A 257 -16.36 -3.98 -9.67
CA ILE A 257 -17.70 -3.46 -9.93
C ILE A 257 -18.72 -4.61 -9.85
N PRO A 258 -19.86 -4.46 -9.14
CA PRO A 258 -20.94 -5.43 -9.17
C PRO A 258 -21.78 -5.32 -10.46
N PRO A 259 -22.49 -6.38 -10.88
CA PRO A 259 -23.27 -6.37 -12.12
C PRO A 259 -24.67 -5.77 -11.95
N ALA A 260 -25.16 -5.71 -10.71
CA ALA A 260 -26.46 -5.17 -10.34
C ALA A 260 -26.27 -4.00 -9.36
N GLY A 261 -26.07 -2.81 -9.95
CA GLY A 261 -26.05 -1.51 -9.28
C GLY A 261 -26.69 -0.51 -10.24
N GLY A 262 -28.02 -0.37 -10.18
CA GLY A 262 -28.76 0.58 -11.02
C GLY A 262 -28.28 2.02 -10.77
N ASP A 263 -28.27 2.86 -11.81
CA ASP A 263 -27.77 4.25 -11.82
C ASP A 263 -26.34 4.50 -11.25
N GLU A 264 -25.60 3.46 -10.85
CA GLU A 264 -24.26 3.60 -10.28
C GLU A 264 -23.20 4.05 -11.30
N LEU A 265 -23.51 4.01 -12.60
CA LEU A 265 -22.68 4.67 -13.62
C LEU A 265 -22.62 6.20 -13.42
N GLN A 266 -23.63 6.79 -12.78
CA GLN A 266 -23.66 8.19 -12.35
C GLN A 266 -23.02 8.41 -10.96
N GLY A 267 -22.93 7.36 -10.13
CA GLY A 267 -22.36 7.38 -8.77
C GLY A 267 -20.89 6.96 -8.67
N MET A 268 -20.38 6.24 -9.67
CA MET A 268 -18.96 5.93 -9.80
C MET A 268 -18.23 7.21 -10.22
N LYS A 269 -17.63 7.86 -9.21
CA LYS A 269 -16.93 9.13 -9.33
C LYS A 269 -16.14 9.22 -10.64
N ARG A 270 -16.49 10.25 -11.43
CA ARG A 270 -15.96 10.67 -12.74
C ARG A 270 -14.43 10.92 -12.74
N GLY A 271 -13.65 9.95 -12.29
CA GLY A 271 -12.21 10.06 -12.05
C GLY A 271 -11.56 8.78 -11.49
N ILE A 272 -12.32 7.86 -10.86
CA ILE A 272 -11.74 6.57 -10.39
C ILE A 272 -11.47 5.60 -11.56
N VAL A 273 -12.33 5.64 -12.58
CA VAL A 273 -12.16 4.82 -13.79
C VAL A 273 -10.88 5.25 -14.54
N GLU A 274 -10.54 6.53 -14.49
CA GLU A 274 -9.35 7.10 -15.15
C GLU A 274 -8.03 6.63 -14.51
N VAL A 275 -8.06 6.26 -13.23
CA VAL A 275 -6.89 5.73 -12.52
C VAL A 275 -6.82 4.20 -12.50
N ALA A 276 -7.83 3.51 -13.05
CA ALA A 276 -7.89 2.05 -13.10
C ALA A 276 -7.04 1.46 -14.24
N ASP A 277 -6.15 0.53 -13.89
CA ASP A 277 -5.39 -0.26 -14.86
C ASP A 277 -6.19 -1.51 -15.28
N LEU A 278 -7.05 -2.03 -14.40
CA LEU A 278 -8.00 -3.10 -14.69
C LEU A 278 -9.37 -2.83 -14.08
N ILE A 279 -10.42 -3.16 -14.81
CA ILE A 279 -11.80 -3.12 -14.33
C ILE A 279 -12.32 -4.55 -14.30
N VAL A 280 -12.85 -4.97 -13.16
CA VAL A 280 -13.33 -6.32 -12.90
C VAL A 280 -14.81 -6.24 -12.56
N ILE A 281 -15.65 -6.81 -13.42
CA ILE A 281 -17.06 -7.02 -13.14
C ILE A 281 -17.18 -8.35 -12.37
N ASN A 282 -17.34 -8.25 -11.05
CA ASN A 282 -17.45 -9.41 -10.17
C ASN A 282 -18.89 -9.96 -10.17
N LYS A 283 -19.11 -11.10 -9.49
CA LYS A 283 -20.42 -11.79 -9.42
C LYS A 283 -21.00 -12.12 -10.79
N ALA A 284 -20.14 -12.35 -11.78
CA ALA A 284 -20.54 -12.75 -13.12
C ALA A 284 -20.91 -14.25 -13.16
N ASP A 285 -21.93 -14.62 -12.39
CA ASP A 285 -22.39 -16.01 -12.23
C ASP A 285 -23.92 -16.07 -12.07
N GLY A 286 -24.50 -17.23 -12.35
CA GLY A 286 -25.95 -17.47 -12.26
C GLY A 286 -26.78 -16.44 -13.03
N ASP A 287 -27.86 -15.97 -12.40
CA ASP A 287 -28.81 -15.01 -12.98
C ASP A 287 -28.21 -13.62 -13.24
N LEU A 288 -27.06 -13.31 -12.63
CA LEU A 288 -26.37 -12.03 -12.80
C LEU A 288 -25.44 -12.01 -14.02
N LEU A 289 -25.18 -13.15 -14.66
CA LEU A 289 -24.27 -13.22 -15.81
C LEU A 289 -24.71 -12.33 -17.00
N PRO A 290 -26.00 -12.27 -17.40
CA PRO A 290 -26.43 -11.36 -18.46
C PRO A 290 -26.21 -9.88 -18.11
N ALA A 291 -26.47 -9.49 -16.85
CA ALA A 291 -26.24 -8.13 -16.37
C ALA A 291 -24.74 -7.80 -16.35
N ALA A 292 -23.90 -8.73 -15.89
CA ALA A 292 -22.44 -8.60 -15.89
C ALA A 292 -21.89 -8.38 -17.30
N ARG A 293 -22.39 -9.13 -18.29
CA ARG A 293 -22.01 -8.97 -19.70
C ARG A 293 -22.37 -7.59 -20.24
N ARG A 294 -23.59 -7.12 -19.92
CA ARG A 294 -24.04 -5.79 -20.32
C ARG A 294 -23.11 -4.70 -19.77
N ILE A 295 -22.86 -4.71 -18.47
CA ILE A 295 -21.98 -3.74 -17.81
C ILE A 295 -20.54 -3.83 -18.34
N ALA A 296 -20.03 -5.05 -18.57
CA ALA A 296 -18.70 -5.22 -19.14
C ALA A 296 -18.56 -4.58 -20.52
N MET A 297 -19.60 -4.71 -21.38
CA MET A 297 -19.64 -4.04 -22.69
C MET A 297 -19.71 -2.51 -22.54
N GLU A 298 -20.52 -2.00 -21.62
CA GLU A 298 -20.65 -0.55 -21.37
C GLU A 298 -19.29 0.06 -20.94
N TYR A 299 -18.58 -0.55 -19.98
CA TYR A 299 -17.23 -0.09 -19.59
C TYR A 299 -16.20 -0.26 -20.71
N SER A 300 -16.25 -1.37 -21.46
CA SER A 300 -15.30 -1.61 -22.55
C SER A 300 -15.44 -0.53 -23.63
N ASN A 301 -16.67 -0.15 -23.96
CA ASN A 301 -16.94 0.94 -24.89
C ASN A 301 -16.51 2.30 -24.33
N GLY A 302 -16.75 2.53 -23.03
CA GLY A 302 -16.38 3.76 -22.33
C GLY A 302 -14.87 4.03 -22.28
N LEU A 303 -14.06 2.97 -22.14
CA LEU A 303 -12.59 3.07 -22.04
C LEU A 303 -11.93 3.69 -23.29
N HIS A 304 -12.58 3.63 -24.45
CA HIS A 304 -12.07 4.28 -25.67
C HIS A 304 -12.06 5.81 -25.59
N TYR A 305 -12.86 6.40 -24.70
CA TYR A 305 -12.94 7.84 -24.50
C TYR A 305 -12.03 8.35 -23.37
N ILE A 306 -11.35 7.44 -22.66
CA ILE A 306 -10.51 7.78 -21.52
C ILE A 306 -9.04 7.71 -21.95
N THR A 307 -8.29 8.78 -21.64
CA THR A 307 -6.85 8.78 -21.84
C THR A 307 -6.19 7.81 -20.85
N PRO A 308 -5.44 6.80 -21.32
CA PRO A 308 -4.78 5.87 -20.41
C PRO A 308 -3.78 6.56 -19.50
N ARG A 309 -3.79 6.22 -18.20
CA ARG A 309 -2.80 6.69 -17.21
C ARG A 309 -1.37 6.28 -17.58
N ARG A 310 -1.21 5.12 -18.23
CA ARG A 310 0.08 4.53 -18.58
C ARG A 310 0.21 4.49 -20.10
N LYS A 311 1.35 4.95 -20.64
CA LYS A 311 1.58 5.00 -22.10
C LYS A 311 1.53 3.62 -22.77
N ASN A 312 2.01 2.59 -22.08
CA ASN A 312 2.16 1.24 -22.61
C ASN A 312 1.05 0.27 -22.16
N TRP A 313 -0.02 0.78 -21.54
CA TRP A 313 -1.10 -0.07 -21.05
C TRP A 313 -2.46 0.59 -21.26
N ILE A 314 -3.33 -0.11 -21.99
CA ILE A 314 -4.73 0.27 -22.16
C ILE A 314 -5.53 -0.53 -21.12
N PRO A 315 -6.31 0.13 -20.24
CA PRO A 315 -7.13 -0.56 -19.27
C PRO A 315 -8.03 -1.61 -19.91
N LYS A 316 -8.25 -2.72 -19.20
CA LYS A 316 -9.08 -3.84 -19.68
C LYS A 316 -10.23 -4.08 -18.74
N VAL A 317 -11.36 -4.46 -19.31
CA VAL A 317 -12.54 -4.93 -18.57
C VAL A 317 -12.56 -6.45 -18.61
N MET A 318 -12.73 -7.06 -17.45
CA MET A 318 -12.81 -8.51 -17.27
C MET A 318 -14.04 -8.84 -16.45
N MET A 319 -14.57 -10.05 -16.61
CA MET A 319 -15.64 -10.59 -15.78
C MET A 319 -15.09 -11.76 -14.96
N LEU A 320 -15.47 -11.83 -13.69
CA LEU A 320 -15.16 -12.99 -12.84
C LEU A 320 -16.25 -13.22 -11.81
N SER A 321 -16.18 -14.39 -11.17
CA SER A 321 -16.95 -14.66 -9.96
C SER A 321 -16.00 -15.08 -8.85
N SER A 322 -15.91 -14.23 -7.82
CA SER A 322 -15.14 -14.57 -6.61
C SER A 322 -15.74 -15.78 -5.88
N ARG A 323 -17.06 -16.00 -6.04
CA ARG A 323 -17.78 -17.10 -5.38
C ARG A 323 -17.54 -18.44 -6.07
N THR A 324 -17.51 -18.49 -7.40
CA THR A 324 -17.28 -19.76 -8.12
C THR A 324 -15.82 -19.98 -8.47
N GLY A 325 -14.98 -18.95 -8.42
CA GLY A 325 -13.58 -19.00 -8.87
C GLY A 325 -13.39 -18.72 -10.36
N MET A 326 -14.48 -18.66 -11.13
CA MET A 326 -14.44 -18.43 -12.58
C MET A 326 -13.77 -17.09 -12.90
N GLY A 327 -12.79 -17.10 -13.82
CA GLY A 327 -12.10 -15.91 -14.31
C GLY A 327 -11.01 -15.34 -13.39
N ILE A 328 -10.77 -15.93 -12.21
CA ILE A 328 -9.70 -15.46 -11.29
C ILE A 328 -8.31 -15.71 -11.88
N GLU A 329 -8.11 -16.86 -12.53
CA GLU A 329 -6.84 -17.17 -13.20
C GLU A 329 -6.57 -16.20 -14.34
N ASP A 330 -7.56 -15.95 -15.21
CA ASP A 330 -7.44 -14.99 -16.30
C ASP A 330 -7.10 -13.59 -15.79
N PHE A 331 -7.79 -13.16 -14.73
CA PHE A 331 -7.51 -11.90 -14.04
C PHE A 331 -6.06 -11.81 -13.57
N TRP A 332 -5.56 -12.85 -12.89
CA TRP A 332 -4.18 -12.85 -12.40
C TRP A 332 -3.16 -12.92 -13.54
N ASN A 333 -3.43 -13.68 -14.60
CA ASN A 333 -2.60 -13.74 -15.79
C ASN A 333 -2.51 -12.36 -16.46
N LYS A 334 -3.60 -11.61 -16.51
CA LYS A 334 -3.62 -10.24 -17.02
C LYS A 334 -2.84 -9.27 -16.12
N ALA A 335 -2.93 -9.42 -14.80
CA ALA A 335 -2.13 -8.64 -13.85
C ALA A 335 -0.62 -8.93 -13.99
N LYS A 336 -0.23 -10.19 -14.22
CA LYS A 336 1.17 -10.56 -14.53
C LYS A 336 1.64 -9.98 -15.87
N GLU A 337 0.77 -9.94 -16.88
CA GLU A 337 1.08 -9.29 -18.17
C GLU A 337 1.36 -7.79 -17.97
N PHE A 338 0.52 -7.09 -17.20
CA PHE A 338 0.77 -5.70 -16.82
C PHE A 338 2.13 -5.54 -16.14
N HIS A 339 2.43 -6.39 -15.14
CA HIS A 339 3.69 -6.34 -14.41
C HIS A 339 4.88 -6.57 -15.35
N LYS A 340 4.80 -7.54 -16.26
CA LYS A 340 5.84 -7.81 -17.25
C LYS A 340 6.09 -6.59 -18.15
N ILE A 341 5.04 -5.98 -18.69
CA ILE A 341 5.16 -4.78 -19.53
C ILE A 341 5.80 -3.63 -18.75
N ALA A 342 5.40 -3.42 -17.49
CA ALA A 342 5.95 -2.37 -16.63
C ALA A 342 7.42 -2.60 -16.26
N VAL A 343 7.85 -3.86 -16.14
CA VAL A 343 9.26 -4.23 -15.93
C VAL A 343 10.07 -3.99 -17.19
N GLU A 344 9.56 -4.42 -18.35
CA GLU A 344 10.24 -4.27 -19.66
C GLU A 344 10.35 -2.82 -20.09
N SER A 345 9.36 -1.98 -19.80
CA SER A 345 9.40 -0.54 -20.09
C SER A 345 10.27 0.27 -19.12
N GLY A 346 10.66 -0.31 -17.97
CA GLY A 346 11.36 0.39 -16.90
C GLY A 346 10.45 1.27 -16.02
N ASP A 347 9.14 1.29 -16.29
CA ASP A 347 8.17 2.12 -15.56
C ASP A 347 8.05 1.69 -14.09
N LEU A 348 8.15 0.38 -13.81
CA LEU A 348 8.05 -0.16 -12.46
C LEU A 348 9.21 0.33 -11.57
N GLN A 349 10.43 0.29 -12.09
CA GLN A 349 11.65 0.71 -11.38
C GLN A 349 11.63 2.22 -11.17
N LEU A 350 11.16 2.98 -12.15
CA LEU A 350 10.94 4.42 -12.00
C LEU A 350 9.90 4.73 -10.93
N ALA A 351 8.77 4.01 -10.91
CA ALA A 351 7.75 4.14 -9.88
C ALA A 351 8.30 3.78 -8.48
N ARG A 352 9.03 2.66 -8.36
CA ARG A 352 9.69 2.23 -7.12
C ARG A 352 10.71 3.24 -6.63
N ARG A 353 11.55 3.79 -7.51
CA ARG A 353 12.49 4.86 -7.16
C ARG A 353 11.76 6.12 -6.71
N ARG A 354 10.65 6.51 -7.35
CA ARG A 354 9.80 7.63 -6.88
C ARG A 354 9.18 7.36 -5.49
N GLN A 355 8.92 6.09 -5.15
CA GLN A 355 8.39 5.64 -3.86
C GLN A 355 9.46 5.33 -2.80
N LEU A 356 10.75 5.19 -3.16
CA LEU A 356 11.83 4.87 -2.23
C LEU A 356 12.86 5.98 -2.07
N LYS A 357 12.87 7.00 -2.94
CA LYS A 357 13.80 8.14 -2.85
C LYS A 357 13.67 8.85 -1.50
N VAL A 358 14.61 8.54 -0.62
CA VAL A 358 15.20 9.46 0.36
C VAL A 358 16.17 10.32 -0.45
N THR A 359 16.01 11.63 -0.36
CA THR A 359 16.71 12.64 -1.17
C THR A 359 18.24 12.43 -1.23
N ASP A 360 18.79 12.15 -2.42
CA ASP A 360 20.19 12.45 -2.74
C ASP A 360 20.23 13.88 -3.34
N PRO A 361 20.92 14.84 -2.69
CA PRO A 361 20.95 16.23 -3.14
C PRO A 361 21.64 16.45 -4.49
N THR A 362 22.43 15.50 -5.01
CA THR A 362 23.17 15.67 -6.27
C THR A 362 22.35 15.40 -7.54
N MET A 363 21.19 14.75 -7.42
CA MET A 363 20.33 14.36 -8.55
C MET A 363 19.16 15.32 -8.84
N THR A 364 19.18 16.51 -8.26
CA THR A 364 18.12 17.52 -8.48
C THR A 364 18.25 18.20 -9.84
N GLN A 365 19.43 18.16 -10.48
CA GLN A 365 19.68 18.85 -11.75
C GLN A 365 19.05 18.16 -12.97
N TYR A 366 18.91 16.82 -12.96
CA TYR A 366 18.46 16.06 -14.14
C TYR A 366 16.95 15.83 -14.20
N CYS A 367 16.22 15.94 -13.08
CA CYS A 367 14.76 15.73 -13.08
C CYS A 367 13.93 16.97 -13.46
N ILE A 368 14.54 18.14 -13.64
CA ILE A 368 13.80 19.39 -13.93
C ILE A 368 13.38 19.50 -15.42
N PHE A 369 13.97 18.70 -16.33
CA PHE A 369 13.82 18.96 -17.77
C PHE A 369 12.88 18.01 -18.55
N SER A 370 12.16 17.10 -17.89
CA SER A 370 11.24 16.19 -18.59
C SER A 370 9.84 16.22 -17.97
N ILE A 371 9.06 17.20 -18.42
CA ILE A 371 7.59 17.21 -18.62
C ILE A 371 6.73 16.49 -17.55
N SER A 372 5.84 17.32 -16.98
CA SER A 372 4.67 17.05 -16.14
C SER A 372 4.93 16.82 -14.66
N THR A 373 4.21 17.63 -13.89
CA THR A 373 4.18 17.76 -12.43
C THR A 373 3.62 16.50 -11.77
N ASP A 374 4.32 15.37 -11.88
CA ASP A 374 4.06 14.20 -11.07
C ASP A 374 4.90 14.29 -9.81
N THR A 375 4.30 14.85 -8.77
CA THR A 375 4.85 14.89 -7.41
C THR A 375 5.34 13.51 -6.99
N CYS A 376 6.65 13.42 -6.72
CA CYS A 376 7.29 12.21 -6.23
C CYS A 376 6.51 11.67 -5.01
N SER A 377 6.06 10.41 -5.04
CA SER A 377 5.19 9.84 -3.99
C SER A 377 5.78 9.98 -2.58
N ASN A 378 7.12 9.89 -2.44
CA ASN A 378 7.79 10.18 -1.17
C ASN A 378 7.81 11.65 -0.77
N SER A 379 7.93 12.57 -1.73
CA SER A 379 7.77 13.99 -1.43
C SER A 379 6.32 14.28 -1.02
N THR A 380 5.33 13.68 -1.69
CA THR A 380 3.92 13.72 -1.30
C THR A 380 3.72 13.17 0.11
N TRP A 381 4.42 12.09 0.45
CA TRP A 381 4.36 11.47 1.76
C TRP A 381 5.03 12.32 2.85
N MET A 382 6.21 12.89 2.57
CA MET A 382 6.90 13.86 3.44
C MET A 382 6.06 15.12 3.68
N TRP A 383 5.42 15.65 2.63
CA TRP A 383 4.49 16.77 2.76
C TRP A 383 3.25 16.39 3.58
N GLY A 384 2.79 15.14 3.50
CA GLY A 384 1.78 14.60 4.40
C GLY A 384 2.22 14.64 5.87
N TYR A 385 3.44 14.17 6.15
CA TYR A 385 4.08 14.26 7.47
C TYR A 385 4.19 15.69 7.99
N LEU A 386 4.62 16.62 7.14
CA LEU A 386 4.74 18.03 7.48
C LEU A 386 3.37 18.65 7.77
N ASN A 387 2.39 18.39 6.92
CA ASN A 387 1.05 18.93 7.09
C ASN A 387 0.41 18.44 8.39
N GLU A 388 0.54 17.14 8.70
CA GLU A 388 0.09 16.57 9.97
C GLU A 388 0.81 17.19 11.16
N GLY A 389 2.15 17.20 11.13
CA GLY A 389 2.96 17.70 12.23
C GLY A 389 2.76 19.18 12.52
N VAL A 390 2.67 19.99 11.46
CA VAL A 390 2.40 21.43 11.56
C VAL A 390 0.99 21.65 12.11
N MET A 391 -0.04 20.96 11.59
CA MET A 391 -1.41 21.12 12.06
C MET A 391 -1.59 20.64 13.51
N GLU A 392 -0.96 19.54 13.89
CA GLU A 392 -0.98 19.03 15.27
C GLU A 392 -0.29 20.01 16.22
N SER A 393 0.90 20.50 15.85
CA SER A 393 1.60 21.51 16.65
C SER A 393 0.83 22.82 16.73
N PHE A 394 0.16 23.23 15.65
CA PHE A 394 -0.65 24.43 15.60
C PHE A 394 -1.84 24.33 16.56
N LYS A 395 -2.61 23.24 16.49
CA LYS A 395 -3.76 22.99 17.37
C LYS A 395 -3.37 22.84 18.84
N ASN A 396 -2.20 22.25 19.12
CA ASN A 396 -1.70 22.08 20.49
C ASN A 396 -0.99 23.32 21.05
N HIS A 397 -0.72 24.34 20.22
CA HIS A 397 -0.09 25.56 20.70
C HIS A 397 -0.99 26.25 21.73
N PRO A 398 -0.50 26.61 22.94
CA PRO A 398 -1.34 27.07 24.04
C PRO A 398 -2.23 28.26 23.67
N VAL A 399 -1.70 29.21 22.89
CA VAL A 399 -2.43 30.41 22.46
C VAL A 399 -3.55 30.04 21.46
N VAL A 400 -3.23 29.19 20.48
CA VAL A 400 -4.20 28.73 19.47
C VAL A 400 -5.30 27.91 20.15
N ARG A 401 -4.94 26.97 21.02
CA ARG A 401 -5.88 26.10 21.73
C ARG A 401 -6.89 26.87 22.58
N ASN A 402 -6.47 27.99 23.19
CA ASN A 402 -7.34 28.82 24.02
C ASN A 402 -8.29 29.68 23.16
N ASP A 403 -7.82 30.20 22.02
CA ASP A 403 -8.59 31.12 21.18
C ASP A 403 -9.48 30.42 20.14
N LEU A 404 -9.13 29.19 19.75
CA LEU A 404 -9.81 28.43 18.71
C LEU A 404 -11.33 28.28 18.95
N PRO A 405 -11.82 27.85 20.13
CA PRO A 405 -13.27 27.71 20.35
C PRO A 405 -14.03 29.02 20.22
N ARG A 406 -13.41 30.15 20.62
CA ARG A 406 -14.01 31.47 20.49
C ARG A 406 -14.15 31.87 19.03
N LEU A 407 -13.08 31.73 18.25
CA LEU A 407 -13.06 32.09 16.84
C LEU A 407 -13.95 31.17 15.99
N GLU A 408 -14.02 29.87 16.29
CA GLU A 408 -14.95 28.94 15.64
C GLU A 408 -16.41 29.36 15.85
N ASN A 409 -16.79 29.75 17.07
CA ASN A 409 -18.14 30.26 17.35
C ASN A 409 -18.44 31.55 16.57
N MET A 410 -17.48 32.48 16.50
CA MET A 410 -17.64 33.72 15.72
C MET A 410 -17.82 33.42 14.23
N VAL A 411 -17.12 32.41 13.68
CA VAL A 411 -17.30 31.97 12.29
C VAL A 411 -18.68 31.32 12.08
N ILE A 412 -19.11 30.44 12.99
CA ILE A 412 -20.42 29.76 12.92
C ILE A 412 -21.57 30.77 12.97
N ASN A 413 -21.43 31.82 13.79
CA ASN A 413 -22.40 32.90 13.92
C ASN A 413 -22.30 33.94 12.80
N CYS A 414 -21.40 33.77 11.82
CA CYS A 414 -21.12 34.71 10.74
C CYS A 414 -20.66 36.11 11.23
N GLU A 415 -20.04 36.20 12.40
CA GLU A 415 -19.49 37.44 12.95
C GLU A 415 -18.15 37.81 12.30
N ILE A 416 -17.36 36.82 11.89
CA ILE A 416 -16.11 36.96 11.13
C ILE A 416 -16.02 35.91 10.02
N SER A 417 -15.23 36.19 8.98
CA SER A 417 -15.00 35.21 7.91
C SER A 417 -14.05 34.08 8.35
N PRO A 418 -14.14 32.86 7.79
CA PRO A 418 -13.18 31.79 8.04
C PRO A 418 -11.72 32.19 7.73
N GLY A 419 -11.51 33.01 6.70
CA GLY A 419 -10.18 33.49 6.31
C GLY A 419 -9.59 34.42 7.37
N GLU A 420 -10.38 35.37 7.87
CA GLU A 420 -9.96 36.30 8.91
C GLU A 420 -9.69 35.58 10.24
N ALA A 421 -10.54 34.63 10.63
CA ALA A 421 -10.30 33.78 11.80
C ALA A 421 -8.98 33.01 11.69
N ALA A 422 -8.67 32.47 10.51
CA ALA A 422 -7.42 31.75 10.25
C ALA A 422 -6.20 32.68 10.33
N GLU A 423 -6.25 33.88 9.76
CA GLU A 423 -5.17 34.87 9.86
C GLU A 423 -4.86 35.28 11.31
N VAL A 424 -5.90 35.48 12.14
CA VAL A 424 -5.75 35.78 13.57
C VAL A 424 -5.08 34.64 14.33
N LEU A 425 -5.45 33.40 14.04
CA LEU A 425 -4.81 32.23 14.67
C LEU A 425 -3.36 32.07 14.20
N MET A 426 -3.09 32.30 12.91
CA MET A 426 -1.76 32.21 12.33
C MET A 426 -0.80 33.27 12.87
N SER A 427 -1.24 34.53 12.99
CA SER A 427 -0.42 35.60 13.57
C SER A 427 -0.03 35.28 15.00
N LYS A 428 -0.98 34.85 15.82
CA LYS A 428 -0.77 34.44 17.22
C LYS A 428 0.12 33.21 17.38
N PHE A 429 0.14 32.31 16.40
CA PHE A 429 1.04 31.16 16.38
C PHE A 429 2.49 31.57 16.04
N LEU A 430 2.66 32.56 15.15
CA LEU A 430 3.96 33.04 14.70
C LEU A 430 4.62 34.06 15.63
N GLU A 431 3.82 34.76 16.45
CA GLU A 431 4.31 35.66 17.49
C GLU A 431 5.13 34.87 18.53
N ARG A 432 6.47 34.95 18.41
CA ARG A 432 7.42 34.40 19.38
C ARG A 432 7.30 35.14 20.70
N LYS A 433 7.08 34.40 21.80
CA LYS A 433 7.52 34.83 23.14
C LYS A 433 8.99 34.47 23.35
#